data_AF-A0AAU4L4K2-F1
#
_entry.id   AF-A0AAU4L4K2-F1
#
_cell.length_a   1.000
_cell.length_b   1.000
_cell.length_c   1.000
_cell.angle_alpha   90.00
_cell.angle_beta   90.00
_cell.angle_gamma   90.00
#
_symmetry.space_group_name_H-M   'P 1'
#
loop_
_entity.id
_entity.type
_entity.pdbx_description
1 polymer ?
#
loop_
_entity_poly.entity_id
_entity_poly.type
_entity_poly.pdbx_seq_one_letter_code
_entity_poly.pdbx_strand_id
1 'polypeptide(L)'
;MKTLPRAGAWLTAAVLLAAGCGTDTVGQAPEGWGTLRTPAVTVAHPPAFVPQSDAQRSKHNAAAATLAAGGKAVGMITVQLDFTEADSAEEAAIAAEAGIALGSKLQGQREIRVRGPKGEEEARRVDFEFTQQGTRIRGVIVAGLDARDTAYAVRIDAAEGRLADGDLKRIIDSITVMKR
;
A
#
# COMPACT_ATOMS: atom_id res chain seq x y z
N MET A 1 -66.93 -27.60 -28.74
CA MET A 1 -66.95 -27.47 -30.21
C MET A 1 -66.35 -26.11 -30.59
N LYS A 2 -65.45 -26.12 -31.60
CA LYS A 2 -64.81 -25.01 -32.36
C LYS A 2 -63.68 -24.24 -31.62
N THR A 3 -62.37 -24.43 -31.88
CA THR A 3 -61.50 -24.15 -33.08
C THR A 3 -61.46 -22.66 -33.46
N LEU A 4 -60.35 -21.94 -33.67
CA LEU A 4 -58.94 -22.20 -34.04
C LEU A 4 -58.08 -20.91 -33.75
N PRO A 5 -56.74 -20.93 -33.93
CA PRO A 5 -55.71 -20.08 -33.33
C PRO A 5 -55.02 -19.08 -34.29
N ARG A 6 -54.02 -18.33 -33.79
CA ARG A 6 -52.85 -17.72 -34.50
C ARG A 6 -51.88 -17.18 -33.44
N ALA A 7 -50.73 -17.82 -33.21
CA ALA A 7 -49.43 -17.62 -33.87
C ALA A 7 -48.78 -16.24 -33.57
N GLY A 8 -47.67 -16.23 -32.83
CA GLY A 8 -46.86 -15.03 -32.62
C GLY A 8 -45.61 -15.24 -31.76
N ALA A 9 -44.47 -15.27 -32.45
CA ALA A 9 -43.10 -14.89 -32.02
C ALA A 9 -42.31 -15.76 -31.01
N TRP A 10 -41.20 -16.28 -31.53
CA TRP A 10 -40.02 -16.78 -30.82
C TRP A 10 -39.31 -15.69 -30.03
N LEU A 11 -38.70 -16.06 -28.89
CA LEU A 11 -37.48 -15.44 -28.36
C LEU A 11 -36.69 -16.49 -27.56
N THR A 12 -35.59 -16.94 -28.16
CA THR A 12 -34.46 -17.64 -27.53
C THR A 12 -33.60 -16.69 -26.69
N ALA A 13 -32.78 -17.29 -25.82
CA ALA A 13 -31.62 -16.73 -25.09
C ALA A 13 -31.93 -16.10 -23.71
N ALA A 14 -31.11 -16.28 -22.66
CA ALA A 14 -29.91 -17.07 -22.44
C ALA A 14 -29.69 -17.19 -20.93
N VAL A 15 -29.08 -18.28 -20.49
CA VAL A 15 -28.49 -18.43 -19.16
C VAL A 15 -27.31 -17.47 -19.08
N LEU A 16 -27.37 -16.47 -18.21
CA LEU A 16 -26.20 -15.66 -17.83
C LEU A 16 -25.73 -16.12 -16.46
N LEU A 17 -24.82 -17.10 -16.47
CA LEU A 17 -23.84 -17.29 -15.40
C LEU A 17 -22.81 -16.17 -15.53
N ALA A 18 -22.98 -15.09 -14.78
CA ALA A 18 -21.94 -14.07 -14.65
C ALA A 18 -20.96 -14.49 -13.54
N ALA A 19 -20.01 -15.35 -13.91
CA ALA A 19 -18.69 -15.38 -13.29
C ALA A 19 -17.87 -14.23 -13.88
N GLY A 20 -17.44 -13.28 -13.05
CA GLY A 20 -16.42 -12.28 -13.37
C GLY A 20 -15.48 -12.22 -12.17
N CYS A 21 -14.34 -12.92 -12.12
CA CYS A 21 -13.11 -12.77 -12.91
C CYS A 21 -12.49 -11.37 -12.84
N GLY A 22 -11.71 -11.16 -11.77
CA GLY A 22 -10.39 -10.57 -11.79
C GLY A 22 -10.19 -9.29 -12.61
N THR A 23 -10.38 -8.15 -11.94
CA THR A 23 -9.59 -6.96 -12.24
C THR A 23 -8.96 -6.53 -10.92
N ASP A 24 -7.66 -6.79 -10.76
CA ASP A 24 -6.85 -6.14 -9.72
C ASP A 24 -6.98 -4.63 -9.94
N THR A 25 -7.91 -4.04 -9.21
CA THR A 25 -8.24 -2.64 -9.32
C THR A 25 -7.12 -1.91 -8.59
N VAL A 26 -6.37 -1.07 -9.32
CA VAL A 26 -5.46 -0.08 -8.75
C VAL A 26 -6.30 0.73 -7.75
N GLY A 27 -6.25 0.37 -6.48
CA GLY A 27 -7.34 0.73 -5.56
C GLY A 27 -7.32 -0.05 -4.29
N GLN A 28 -7.37 -1.35 -4.52
CA GLN A 28 -7.91 -2.29 -3.58
C GLN A 28 -6.78 -3.18 -3.11
N ALA A 29 -6.85 -3.58 -1.84
CA ALA A 29 -5.95 -4.62 -1.35
C ALA A 29 -6.11 -5.85 -2.25
N PRO A 30 -5.01 -6.47 -2.70
CA PRO A 30 -5.08 -7.74 -3.43
C PRO A 30 -5.91 -8.76 -2.63
N GLU A 31 -6.55 -9.70 -3.32
CA GLU A 31 -7.36 -10.71 -2.64
C GLU A 31 -6.54 -11.46 -1.58
N GLY A 32 -7.14 -11.61 -0.38
CA GLY A 32 -6.51 -12.23 0.78
C GLY A 32 -5.54 -11.33 1.57
N TRP A 33 -5.23 -10.13 1.10
CA TRP A 33 -4.35 -9.20 1.82
C TRP A 33 -5.08 -8.41 2.89
N GLY A 34 -4.37 -8.08 3.96
CA GLY A 34 -4.87 -7.16 4.99
C GLY A 34 -4.69 -5.71 4.57
N THR A 35 -5.25 -4.79 5.35
CA THR A 35 -5.11 -3.34 5.12
C THR A 35 -4.77 -2.63 6.42
N LEU A 36 -3.65 -1.91 6.44
CA LEU A 36 -3.37 -0.89 7.45
C LEU A 36 -4.20 0.35 7.12
N ARG A 37 -5.12 0.71 8.02
CA ARG A 37 -5.98 1.88 7.88
C ARG A 37 -5.58 2.95 8.88
N THR A 38 -5.37 4.16 8.39
CA THR A 38 -5.21 5.37 9.19
C THR A 38 -6.26 6.39 8.77
N PRO A 39 -6.40 7.52 9.48
CA PRO A 39 -7.29 8.60 9.05
C PRO A 39 -6.96 9.21 7.68
N ALA A 40 -5.72 9.08 7.19
CA ALA A 40 -5.23 9.80 6.01
C ALA A 40 -4.77 8.90 4.87
N VAL A 41 -4.26 7.72 5.20
CA VAL A 41 -3.63 6.81 4.25
C VAL A 41 -4.03 5.38 4.58
N THR A 42 -4.32 4.59 3.54
CA THR A 42 -4.41 3.14 3.64
C THR A 42 -3.33 2.48 2.81
N VAL A 43 -2.80 1.36 3.30
CA VAL A 43 -1.86 0.51 2.57
C VAL A 43 -2.18 -0.96 2.84
N ALA A 44 -2.16 -1.79 1.80
CA ALA A 44 -2.35 -3.23 1.93
C ALA A 44 -1.07 -3.91 2.41
N HIS A 45 -1.21 -5.06 3.07
CA HIS A 45 -0.08 -5.89 3.45
C HIS A 45 -0.35 -7.37 3.16
N PRO A 46 0.68 -8.14 2.77
CA PRO A 46 0.54 -9.58 2.58
C PRO A 46 0.06 -10.27 3.86
N PRO A 47 -0.59 -11.46 3.77
CA PRO A 47 -1.09 -12.21 4.92
C PRO A 47 -0.02 -12.53 5.97
N ALA A 48 1.24 -12.67 5.55
CA ALA A 48 2.36 -12.98 6.45
C ALA A 48 2.77 -11.78 7.32
N PHE A 49 2.37 -10.56 6.96
CA PHE A 49 2.55 -9.38 7.80
C PHE A 49 1.41 -9.29 8.81
N VAL A 50 1.78 -9.23 10.10
CA VAL A 50 0.82 -9.18 11.20
C VAL A 50 0.70 -7.72 11.69
N PRO A 51 -0.49 -7.12 11.64
CA PRO A 51 -0.72 -5.78 12.16
C PRO A 51 -0.37 -5.66 13.64
N GLN A 52 0.21 -4.51 14.01
CA GLN A 52 0.51 -4.17 15.39
C GLN A 52 -0.62 -3.35 16.01
N SER A 53 -1.01 -3.72 17.23
CA SER A 53 -1.88 -2.89 18.06
C SER A 53 -1.17 -1.59 18.50
N ASP A 54 -1.95 -0.63 19.00
CA ASP A 54 -1.46 0.64 19.54
C ASP A 54 -0.39 0.44 20.64
N ALA A 55 -0.54 -0.59 21.46
CA ALA A 55 0.42 -0.92 22.53
C ALA A 55 1.73 -1.54 22.02
N GLN A 56 1.73 -2.10 20.80
CA GLN A 56 2.90 -2.76 20.21
C GLN A 56 3.69 -1.85 19.28
N ARG A 57 3.00 -0.95 18.56
CA ARG A 57 3.66 -0.07 17.59
C ARG A 57 4.32 1.13 18.27
N SER A 58 5.35 1.65 17.63
CA SER A 58 5.98 2.92 18.04
C SER A 58 4.94 4.05 18.08
N LYS A 59 5.06 4.96 19.05
CA LYS A 59 4.23 6.17 19.16
C LYS A 59 4.29 7.08 17.91
N HIS A 60 5.33 6.91 17.09
CA HIS A 60 5.52 7.66 15.84
C HIS A 60 4.75 7.08 14.65
N ASN A 61 4.20 5.87 14.78
CA ASN A 61 3.51 5.19 13.69
C ASN A 61 2.00 5.20 13.94
N ALA A 62 1.26 5.71 12.97
CA ALA A 62 -0.20 5.66 12.95
C ALA A 62 -0.71 4.23 12.69
N ALA A 63 0.03 3.43 11.93
CA ALA A 63 -0.21 2.01 11.74
C ALA A 63 1.10 1.26 11.46
N ALA A 64 1.15 -0.03 11.78
CA ALA A 64 2.30 -0.87 11.47
C ALA A 64 1.90 -2.34 11.30
N ALA A 65 2.67 -3.10 10.53
CA ALA A 65 2.61 -4.55 10.46
C ALA A 65 4.01 -5.15 10.36
N THR A 66 4.25 -6.26 11.07
CA THR A 66 5.55 -6.96 11.08
C THR A 66 5.50 -8.30 10.37
N LEU A 67 6.53 -8.60 9.60
CA LEU A 67 6.86 -9.94 9.13
C LEU A 67 7.89 -10.56 10.07
N ALA A 68 7.59 -11.75 10.60
CA ALA A 68 8.50 -12.48 11.47
C ALA A 68 8.96 -13.80 10.83
N ALA A 69 10.23 -14.15 11.04
CA ALA A 69 10.77 -15.46 10.68
C ALA A 69 11.72 -15.93 11.80
N GLY A 70 11.53 -17.16 12.29
CA GLY A 70 12.35 -17.71 13.38
C GLY A 70 12.31 -16.85 14.66
N GLY A 71 11.15 -16.23 14.96
CA GLY A 71 10.98 -15.37 16.15
C GLY A 71 11.62 -13.98 16.04
N LYS A 72 12.21 -13.62 14.90
CA LYS A 72 12.82 -12.30 14.66
C LYS A 72 12.00 -11.50 13.65
N ALA A 73 11.92 -10.19 13.83
CA ALA A 73 11.35 -9.29 12.83
C ALA A 73 12.29 -9.24 11.61
N VAL A 74 11.78 -9.65 10.45
CA VAL A 74 12.52 -9.66 9.18
C VAL A 74 11.86 -8.80 8.11
N GLY A 75 10.77 -8.13 8.45
CA GLY A 75 10.18 -7.09 7.64
C GLY A 75 9.16 -6.27 8.43
N MET A 76 8.88 -5.07 7.95
CA MET A 76 7.99 -4.11 8.60
C MET A 76 7.35 -3.22 7.54
N ILE A 77 6.06 -2.95 7.68
CA ILE A 77 5.36 -1.87 6.98
C ILE A 77 4.89 -0.89 8.04
N THR A 78 5.22 0.40 7.92
CA THR A 78 4.79 1.45 8.86
C THR A 78 4.19 2.62 8.11
N VAL A 79 3.14 3.21 8.68
CA VAL A 79 2.55 4.45 8.21
C VAL A 79 2.77 5.52 9.27
N GLN A 80 3.41 6.61 8.89
CA GLN A 80 3.58 7.82 9.68
C GLN A 80 2.74 8.93 9.07
N LEU A 81 2.13 9.73 9.92
CA LEU A 81 1.33 10.90 9.55
C LEU A 81 1.89 12.08 10.35
N ASP A 82 1.82 13.27 9.76
CA ASP A 82 2.12 14.54 10.47
C ASP A 82 3.48 14.49 11.18
N PHE A 83 4.48 13.90 10.52
CA PHE A 83 5.79 13.66 11.10
C PHE A 83 6.77 14.83 10.84
N THR A 84 6.40 15.73 9.93
CA THR A 84 7.15 16.92 9.54
C THR A 84 6.18 17.96 8.96
N GLU A 85 6.60 19.22 8.98
CA GLU A 85 6.08 20.24 8.08
C GLU A 85 6.77 20.07 6.71
N ALA A 86 5.98 20.11 5.63
CA ALA A 86 6.46 20.02 4.26
C ALA A 86 5.42 20.64 3.32
N ASP A 87 5.87 21.44 2.36
CA ASP A 87 5.00 22.10 1.37
C ASP A 87 4.91 21.32 0.05
N SER A 88 5.64 20.21 -0.06
CA SER A 88 5.62 19.34 -1.24
C SER A 88 5.89 17.88 -0.90
N ALA A 89 5.56 16.99 -1.84
CA ALA A 89 5.93 15.58 -1.74
C ALA A 89 7.45 15.37 -1.71
N GLU A 90 8.21 16.24 -2.39
CA GLU A 90 9.67 16.23 -2.37
C GLU A 90 10.23 16.50 -0.97
N GLU A 91 9.78 17.58 -0.33
CA GLU A 91 10.18 17.93 1.03
C GLU A 91 9.77 16.87 2.05
N ALA A 92 8.55 16.32 1.93
CA ALA A 92 8.10 15.22 2.79
C ALA A 92 9.02 14.00 2.68
N ALA A 93 9.48 13.66 1.47
CA ALA A 93 10.43 12.57 1.28
C ALA A 93 11.84 12.90 1.81
N ILE A 94 12.34 14.12 1.62
CA ILE A 94 13.63 14.55 2.21
C ILE A 94 13.58 14.41 3.75
N ALA A 95 12.49 14.83 4.37
CA ALA A 95 12.30 14.67 5.82
C ALA A 95 12.22 13.18 6.23
N ALA A 96 11.54 12.35 5.44
CA ALA A 96 11.48 10.91 5.72
C ALA A 96 12.85 10.22 5.53
N GLU A 97 13.67 10.69 4.58
CA GLU A 97 15.04 10.25 4.36
C GLU A 97 15.94 10.53 5.57
N ALA A 98 15.75 11.67 6.24
CA ALA A 98 16.47 11.98 7.47
C ALA A 98 16.24 10.95 8.60
N GLY A 99 15.14 10.19 8.54
CA GLY A 99 14.83 9.08 9.45
C GLY A 99 15.43 7.73 9.06
N ILE A 100 16.17 7.64 7.95
CA ILE A 100 16.86 6.42 7.53
C ILE A 100 18.10 6.19 8.40
N ALA A 101 18.40 4.93 8.69
CA ALA A 101 19.51 4.56 9.58
C ALA A 101 20.86 5.08 9.07
N LEU A 102 21.71 5.58 9.96
CA LEU A 102 23.09 5.94 9.64
C LEU A 102 23.83 4.75 9.01
N GLY A 103 24.57 5.00 7.94
CA GLY A 103 25.27 3.97 7.17
C GLY A 103 24.40 3.27 6.11
N SER A 104 23.15 3.68 5.93
CA SER A 104 22.33 3.23 4.79
C SER A 104 22.87 3.79 3.48
N LYS A 105 22.68 3.02 2.41
CA LYS A 105 22.93 3.44 1.03
C LYS A 105 21.62 3.89 0.40
N LEU A 106 21.47 5.20 0.19
CA LEU A 106 20.39 5.78 -0.60
C LEU A 106 20.61 5.47 -2.08
N GLN A 107 19.54 5.11 -2.79
CA GLN A 107 19.56 4.90 -4.24
C GLN A 107 18.90 6.05 -5.01
N GLY A 108 18.54 7.12 -4.31
CA GLY A 108 17.89 8.31 -4.85
C GLY A 108 16.38 8.29 -4.68
N GLN A 109 15.78 9.41 -5.06
CA GLN A 109 14.35 9.68 -5.01
C GLN A 109 13.79 9.70 -6.44
N ARG A 110 12.54 9.29 -6.61
CA ARG A 110 11.80 9.47 -7.85
C ARG A 110 10.33 9.80 -7.60
N GLU A 111 9.76 10.57 -8.51
CA GLU A 111 8.32 10.84 -8.52
C GLU A 111 7.54 9.55 -8.84
N ILE A 112 6.46 9.35 -8.10
CA ILE A 112 5.43 8.35 -8.39
C ILE A 112 4.05 8.97 -8.18
N ARG A 113 3.02 8.26 -8.63
CA ARG A 113 1.62 8.62 -8.40
C ARG A 113 0.99 7.60 -7.46
N VAL A 114 0.27 8.08 -6.47
CA VAL A 114 -0.59 7.25 -5.60
C VAL A 114 -2.03 7.70 -5.79
N ARG A 115 -2.99 6.88 -5.37
CA ARG A 115 -4.39 7.33 -5.42
C ARG A 115 -4.68 8.35 -4.34
N GLY A 116 -5.62 9.23 -4.64
CA GLY A 116 -6.23 10.11 -3.66
C GLY A 116 -7.67 10.47 -4.03
N PRO A 117 -8.28 11.36 -3.24
CA PRO A 117 -9.70 11.69 -3.36
C PRO A 117 -10.05 12.42 -4.67
N LYS A 118 -9.07 13.03 -5.34
CA LYS A 118 -9.25 13.76 -6.61
C LYS A 118 -8.68 13.04 -7.83
N GLY A 119 -8.26 11.77 -7.68
CA GLY A 119 -7.60 10.99 -8.73
C GLY A 119 -6.25 10.48 -8.28
N GLU A 120 -5.19 10.87 -8.98
CA GLU A 120 -3.82 10.58 -8.59
C GLU A 120 -3.19 11.77 -7.87
N GLU A 121 -2.52 11.51 -6.75
CA GLU A 121 -1.75 12.48 -5.98
C GLU A 121 -0.26 12.24 -6.20
N GLU A 122 0.52 13.31 -6.16
CA GLU A 122 1.97 13.22 -6.24
C GLU A 122 2.54 12.59 -4.97
N ALA A 123 3.50 11.68 -5.14
CA ALA A 123 4.29 11.13 -4.07
C ALA A 123 5.73 10.90 -4.55
N ARG A 124 6.61 10.64 -3.61
CA ARG A 124 8.02 10.38 -3.84
C ARG A 124 8.37 9.02 -3.28
N ARG A 125 9.02 8.21 -4.11
CA ARG A 125 9.60 6.93 -3.72
C ARG A 125 11.08 7.11 -3.48
N VAL A 126 11.54 6.63 -2.33
CA VAL A 126 12.93 6.56 -1.93
C VAL A 126 13.29 5.10 -1.73
N ASP A 127 14.29 4.62 -2.46
CA ASP A 127 14.83 3.27 -2.30
C ASP A 127 16.15 3.34 -1.55
N PHE A 128 16.33 2.47 -0.54
CA PHE A 128 17.55 2.45 0.28
C PHE A 128 17.85 1.05 0.80
N GLU A 129 19.08 0.85 1.25
CA GLU A 129 19.52 -0.43 1.80
C GLU A 129 20.43 -0.20 3.01
N PHE A 130 20.34 -1.11 3.98
CA PHE A 130 21.23 -1.09 5.14
C PHE A 130 21.46 -2.49 5.68
N THR A 131 22.49 -2.64 6.50
CA THR A 131 22.79 -3.91 7.18
C THR A 131 22.46 -3.78 8.65
N GLN A 132 21.61 -4.66 9.16
CA GLN A 132 21.29 -4.76 10.57
C GLN A 132 21.69 -6.15 11.07
N GLN A 133 22.61 -6.20 12.04
CA GLN A 133 23.07 -7.45 12.66
C GLN A 133 23.51 -8.51 11.61
N GLY A 134 24.24 -8.07 10.58
CA GLY A 134 24.70 -8.94 9.48
C GLY A 134 23.63 -9.31 8.44
N THR A 135 22.40 -8.86 8.59
CA THR A 135 21.31 -9.07 7.62
C THR A 135 21.14 -7.82 6.76
N ARG A 136 21.19 -7.98 5.44
CA ARG A 136 20.87 -6.91 4.49
C ARG A 136 19.36 -6.69 4.44
N ILE A 137 18.95 -5.46 4.64
CA ILE A 137 17.56 -5.00 4.57
C ILE A 137 17.44 -4.07 3.36
N ARG A 138 16.41 -4.31 2.53
CA ARG A 138 15.97 -3.37 1.50
C ARG A 138 14.78 -2.60 2.03
N GLY A 139 14.85 -1.28 1.93
CA GLY A 139 13.82 -0.36 2.39
C GLY A 139 13.28 0.47 1.24
N VAL A 140 11.97 0.73 1.28
CA VAL A 140 11.30 1.69 0.42
C VAL A 140 10.48 2.62 1.28
N ILE A 141 10.61 3.93 1.07
CA ILE A 141 9.68 4.92 1.60
C ILE A 141 8.88 5.50 0.44
N VAL A 142 7.56 5.59 0.63
CA VAL A 142 6.67 6.40 -0.19
C VAL A 142 6.15 7.53 0.67
N ALA A 143 6.49 8.77 0.32
CA ALA A 143 6.08 9.96 1.07
C ALA A 143 5.37 10.96 0.16
N GLY A 144 4.47 11.74 0.73
CA GLY A 144 3.69 12.76 0.03
C GLY A 144 2.88 13.60 0.99
N LEU A 145 1.97 14.39 0.45
CA LEU A 145 1.00 15.16 1.23
C LEU A 145 -0.38 14.50 1.15
N ASP A 146 -1.12 14.52 2.25
CA ASP A 146 -2.51 14.07 2.28
C ASP A 146 -3.48 15.15 1.81
N ALA A 147 -4.78 14.86 1.85
CA ALA A 147 -5.83 15.78 1.38
C ALA A 147 -5.96 17.11 2.19
N ARG A 148 -5.18 17.28 3.27
CA ARG A 148 -5.11 18.49 4.10
C ARG A 148 -3.70 19.09 4.08
N ASP A 149 -2.91 18.77 3.06
CA ASP A 149 -1.53 19.23 2.90
C ASP A 149 -0.63 18.82 4.08
N THR A 150 -0.93 17.69 4.74
CA THR A 150 -0.12 17.15 5.84
C THR A 150 0.77 16.00 5.36
N ALA A 151 2.05 16.01 5.75
CA ALA A 151 3.00 14.99 5.33
C ALA A 151 2.61 13.59 5.82
N TYR A 152 2.76 12.60 4.94
CA TYR A 152 2.69 11.18 5.29
C TYR A 152 3.90 10.41 4.74
N ALA A 153 4.24 9.30 5.40
CA ALA A 153 5.24 8.37 4.91
C ALA A 153 4.80 6.92 5.14
N VAL A 154 4.88 6.10 4.10
CA VAL A 154 4.74 4.65 4.17
C VAL A 154 6.12 4.03 3.96
N ARG A 155 6.67 3.41 5.00
CA ARG A 155 7.96 2.73 4.95
C ARG A 155 7.76 1.22 4.93
N ILE A 156 8.48 0.55 4.03
CA ILE A 156 8.42 -0.88 3.79
C ILE A 156 9.85 -1.40 3.83
N ASP A 157 10.20 -2.11 4.90
CA ASP A 157 11.50 -2.73 5.08
C ASP A 157 11.35 -4.25 5.02
N ALA A 158 12.26 -4.94 4.34
CA ALA A 158 12.34 -6.39 4.40
C ALA A 158 13.78 -6.87 4.24
N ALA A 159 14.14 -7.90 5.01
CA ALA A 159 15.36 -8.64 4.79
C ALA A 159 15.37 -9.23 3.38
N GLU A 160 16.55 -9.31 2.79
CA GLU A 160 16.73 -9.83 1.43
C GLU A 160 16.06 -11.20 1.25
N GLY A 161 15.28 -11.34 0.18
CA GLY A 161 14.51 -12.56 -0.11
C GLY A 161 13.25 -12.79 0.74
N ARG A 162 12.92 -11.92 1.70
CA ARG A 162 11.71 -12.06 2.55
C ARG A 162 10.46 -11.39 2.01
N LEU A 163 10.62 -10.45 1.09
CA LEU A 163 9.52 -9.82 0.36
C LEU A 163 9.83 -9.90 -1.13
N ALA A 164 8.93 -10.53 -1.89
CA ALA A 164 9.06 -10.61 -3.33
C ALA A 164 8.86 -9.22 -3.97
N ASP A 165 9.60 -8.92 -5.04
CA ASP A 165 9.52 -7.62 -5.69
C ASP A 165 8.10 -7.32 -6.24
N GLY A 166 7.38 -8.37 -6.68
CA GLY A 166 5.97 -8.26 -7.09
C GLY A 166 5.04 -7.92 -5.91
N ASP A 167 5.32 -8.43 -4.71
CA ASP A 167 4.56 -8.06 -3.51
C ASP A 167 4.87 -6.63 -3.09
N LEU A 168 6.14 -6.24 -3.09
CA LEU A 168 6.55 -4.86 -2.85
C LEU A 168 5.82 -3.89 -3.79
N LYS A 169 5.77 -4.22 -5.08
CA LYS A 169 5.03 -3.40 -6.06
C LYS A 169 3.54 -3.32 -5.69
N ARG A 170 2.89 -4.43 -5.37
CA ARG A 170 1.48 -4.45 -4.96
C ARG A 170 1.22 -3.68 -3.67
N ILE A 171 2.13 -3.70 -2.69
CA ILE A 171 2.05 -2.86 -1.49
C ILE A 171 2.07 -1.38 -1.91
N ILE A 172 3.04 -0.96 -2.71
CA ILE A 172 3.17 0.44 -3.16
C ILE A 172 1.94 0.87 -3.96
N ASP A 173 1.51 0.04 -4.92
CA ASP A 173 0.31 0.30 -5.73
C ASP A 173 -0.96 0.35 -4.88
N SER A 174 -1.00 -0.26 -3.70
CA SER A 174 -2.16 -0.24 -2.81
C SER A 174 -2.29 1.07 -2.00
N ILE A 175 -1.23 1.89 -1.95
CA ILE A 175 -1.23 3.14 -1.18
C ILE A 175 -2.32 4.08 -1.72
N THR A 176 -3.19 4.51 -0.82
CA THR A 176 -4.33 5.39 -1.13
C THR A 176 -4.41 6.49 -0.07
N VAL A 177 -4.36 7.73 -0.52
CA VAL A 177 -4.67 8.92 0.27
C VAL A 177 -6.19 9.02 0.41
N MET A 178 -6.63 9.12 1.65
CA MET A 178 -8.03 9.17 2.01
C MET A 178 -8.55 10.59 1.95
N LYS A 179 -9.82 10.74 1.59
CA LYS A 179 -10.55 11.97 1.89
C LYS A 179 -10.69 12.06 3.41
N ARG A 180 -10.23 13.18 3.98
CA ARG A 180 -10.49 13.52 5.38
C ARG A 180 -11.69 14.45 5.48
#